data_AF-T0ZGI2-F1
#
_entry.id   AF-T0ZGI2-F1
#
_cell.length_a   1.000
_cell.length_b   1.000
_cell.length_c   1.000
_cell.angle_alpha   90.00
_cell.angle_beta   90.00
_cell.angle_gamma   90.00
#
_symmetry.space_group_name_H-M   'P 1'
#
loop_
_entity.id
_entity.type
_entity.pdbx_description
1 polymer ?
#
loop_
_entity_poly.entity_id
_entity_poly.type
_entity_poly.pdbx_seq_one_letter_code
_entity_poly.pdbx_strand_id
1 'polypeptide(L)'
;IRRLLQDHLDLRADREPRLEVADATGVERASVETGHQRSLTTIFGEVDVTRRAYRKRGEANLHPADGRLNLPREEYSHGLRKQVAVEVARDSYEEVVAAIERATGVRIGKRQVEELAVRSAVDFDAYYGACSRAPCALEDVLVLSCDG
;
A
#
# COMPACT_ATOMS: atom_id res chain seq x y z
N ILE A 1 -6.80 -14.44 14.48
CA ILE A 1 -7.18 -13.33 13.57
C ILE A 1 -6.68 -13.58 12.14
N ARG A 2 -5.39 -13.85 11.90
CA ARG A 2 -4.88 -14.20 10.55
C ARG A 2 -5.73 -15.22 9.78
N ARG A 3 -6.08 -16.35 10.41
CA ARG A 3 -6.97 -17.38 9.81
C ARG A 3 -8.34 -16.84 9.42
N LEU A 4 -8.97 -16.02 10.26
CA LEU A 4 -10.26 -15.40 9.93
C LEU A 4 -10.16 -14.45 8.72
N LEU A 5 -9.04 -13.75 8.58
CA LEU A 5 -8.79 -12.94 7.39
C LEU A 5 -8.59 -13.81 6.15
N GLN A 6 -7.82 -14.90 6.26
CA GLN A 6 -7.66 -15.88 5.17
C GLN A 6 -9.03 -16.44 4.74
N ASP A 7 -9.81 -16.96 5.68
CA ASP A 7 -11.14 -17.51 5.42
C ASP A 7 -12.08 -16.47 4.76
N HIS A 8 -11.96 -15.19 5.15
CA HIS A 8 -12.72 -14.10 4.53
C HIS A 8 -12.31 -13.87 3.08
N LEU A 9 -11.01 -13.89 2.77
CA LEU A 9 -10.48 -13.73 1.43
C LEU A 9 -10.84 -14.92 0.54
N ASP A 10 -10.76 -16.14 1.07
CA ASP A 10 -11.14 -17.37 0.37
C ASP A 10 -12.63 -17.34 0.02
N LEU A 11 -13.50 -17.00 0.98
CA LEU A 11 -14.94 -16.87 0.74
C LEU A 11 -15.28 -15.80 -0.30
N ARG A 12 -14.50 -14.70 -0.34
CA ARG A 12 -14.65 -13.67 -1.37
C ARG A 12 -14.22 -14.17 -2.75
N ALA A 13 -13.13 -14.94 -2.83
CA ALA A 13 -12.65 -15.52 -4.07
C ALA A 13 -13.67 -16.52 -4.64
N ASP A 14 -14.23 -17.39 -3.79
CA ASP A 14 -15.26 -18.36 -4.17
C ASP A 14 -16.53 -17.69 -4.71
N ARG A 15 -16.86 -16.52 -4.15
CA ARG A 15 -18.03 -15.72 -4.55
C ARG A 15 -17.73 -14.69 -5.64
N GLU A 16 -16.51 -14.65 -6.19
CA GLU A 16 -16.14 -13.66 -7.20
C GLU A 16 -16.96 -13.90 -8.50
N PRO A 17 -17.83 -12.95 -8.92
CA PRO A 17 -18.60 -13.12 -10.14
C PRO A 17 -17.70 -12.98 -11.38
N ARG A 18 -18.10 -13.64 -12.48
CA ARG A 18 -17.47 -13.37 -13.79
C ARG A 18 -17.95 -12.01 -14.27
N LEU A 19 -17.04 -11.23 -14.82
CA LEU A 19 -17.29 -9.91 -15.36
C LEU A 19 -16.86 -9.86 -16.82
N GLU A 20 -17.39 -8.91 -17.56
CA GLU A 20 -16.77 -8.42 -18.78
C GLU A 20 -15.85 -7.26 -18.38
N VAL A 21 -14.59 -7.32 -18.82
CA VAL A 21 -13.55 -6.38 -18.35
C VAL A 21 -12.79 -5.84 -19.54
N ALA A 22 -12.68 -4.52 -19.60
CA ALA A 22 -11.78 -3.81 -20.49
C ALA A 22 -10.80 -2.95 -19.66
N ASP A 23 -9.64 -2.64 -20.22
CA ASP A 23 -8.74 -1.64 -19.64
C ASP A 23 -9.19 -0.22 -19.97
N ALA A 24 -8.41 0.77 -19.50
CA ALA A 24 -8.69 2.18 -19.67
C ALA A 24 -8.69 2.65 -21.14
N THR A 25 -8.13 1.87 -22.06
CA THR A 25 -8.15 2.16 -23.50
C THR A 25 -9.26 1.40 -24.24
N GLY A 26 -10.10 0.65 -23.52
CA GLY A 26 -11.23 -0.08 -24.06
C GLY A 26 -10.89 -1.47 -24.59
N VAL A 27 -9.70 -2.01 -24.32
CA VAL A 27 -9.31 -3.33 -24.80
C VAL A 27 -9.90 -4.41 -23.89
N GLU A 28 -10.85 -5.18 -24.42
CA GLU A 28 -11.50 -6.27 -23.69
C GLU A 28 -10.56 -7.46 -23.38
N ARG A 29 -10.86 -8.15 -22.27
CA ARG A 29 -10.21 -9.40 -21.86
C ARG A 29 -11.19 -10.58 -21.99
N ALA A 30 -11.06 -11.33 -23.08
CA ALA A 30 -12.01 -12.39 -23.44
C ALA A 30 -11.81 -13.70 -22.64
N SER A 31 -10.59 -13.97 -22.15
CA SER A 31 -10.26 -15.19 -21.40
C SER A 31 -10.16 -14.90 -19.90
N VAL A 32 -10.53 -15.87 -19.08
CA VAL A 32 -10.47 -15.76 -17.61
C VAL A 32 -9.81 -17.01 -17.05
N GLU A 33 -8.80 -16.81 -16.22
CA GLU A 33 -8.15 -17.85 -15.43
C GLU A 33 -8.54 -17.67 -13.96
N THR A 34 -9.00 -18.75 -13.33
CA THR A 34 -9.37 -18.80 -11.91
C THR A 34 -8.19 -19.26 -11.05
N GLY A 35 -8.21 -18.96 -9.76
CA GLY A 35 -7.20 -19.47 -8.83
C GLY A 35 -5.85 -18.74 -8.89
N HIS A 36 -5.78 -17.58 -9.55
CA HIS A 36 -4.55 -16.80 -9.59
C HIS A 36 -4.30 -16.14 -8.23
N GLN A 37 -3.13 -16.37 -7.65
CA GLN A 37 -2.82 -15.96 -6.27
C GLN A 37 -1.78 -14.84 -6.21
N ARG A 38 -1.72 -14.16 -5.06
CA ARG A 38 -0.61 -13.32 -4.63
C ARG A 38 -0.54 -13.33 -3.11
N SER A 39 0.64 -13.23 -2.55
CA SER A 39 0.81 -12.93 -1.12
C SER A 39 0.43 -11.49 -0.81
N LEU A 40 -0.13 -11.29 0.38
CA LEU A 40 -0.33 -9.99 1.02
C LEU A 40 0.10 -10.10 2.48
N THR A 41 1.17 -9.40 2.84
CA THR A 41 1.61 -9.29 4.23
C THR A 41 0.81 -8.20 4.93
N THR A 42 0.09 -8.57 5.98
CA THR A 42 -0.80 -7.69 6.76
C THR A 42 -0.31 -7.54 8.19
N ILE A 43 -0.91 -6.64 8.97
CA ILE A 43 -0.63 -6.51 10.41
C ILE A 43 -0.91 -7.80 11.21
N PHE A 44 -1.65 -8.76 10.63
CA PHE A 44 -1.93 -10.05 11.25
C PHE A 44 -1.03 -11.18 10.73
N GLY A 45 -0.08 -10.88 9.85
CA GLY A 45 0.76 -11.84 9.12
C GLY A 45 0.42 -11.94 7.63
N GLU A 46 1.15 -12.81 6.96
CA GLU A 46 0.97 -13.12 5.54
C GLU A 46 -0.32 -13.92 5.29
N VAL A 47 -1.04 -13.53 4.23
CA VAL A 47 -2.24 -14.20 3.71
C VAL A 47 -2.16 -14.27 2.19
N ASP A 48 -2.85 -15.25 1.62
CA ASP A 48 -2.97 -15.40 0.18
C ASP A 48 -4.26 -14.76 -0.34
N VAL A 49 -4.14 -13.97 -1.40
CA VAL A 49 -5.29 -13.40 -2.12
C VAL A 49 -5.47 -14.13 -3.43
N THR A 50 -6.47 -15.01 -3.46
CA THR A 50 -6.95 -15.68 -4.67
C THR A 50 -7.90 -14.76 -5.45
N ARG A 51 -7.69 -14.64 -6.76
CA ARG A 51 -8.48 -13.79 -7.66
C ARG A 51 -8.50 -14.33 -9.08
N ARG A 52 -9.46 -13.87 -9.87
CA ARG A 52 -9.46 -14.14 -11.32
C ARG A 52 -8.45 -13.28 -12.05
N ALA A 53 -7.84 -13.83 -13.09
CA ALA A 53 -7.00 -13.13 -14.05
C ALA A 53 -7.73 -13.05 -15.39
N TYR A 54 -8.10 -11.84 -15.79
CA TYR A 54 -8.72 -11.57 -17.09
C TYR A 54 -7.61 -11.32 -18.12
N ARG A 55 -7.53 -12.15 -19.17
CA ARG A 55 -6.37 -12.28 -20.05
C ARG A 55 -6.72 -11.98 -21.51
N LYS A 56 -5.73 -11.44 -22.22
CA LYS A 56 -5.68 -11.34 -23.68
C LYS A 56 -4.21 -11.46 -24.12
N ARG A 57 -3.95 -12.17 -25.21
CA ARG A 57 -2.58 -12.35 -25.70
C ARG A 57 -1.95 -10.99 -26.03
N GLY A 58 -0.75 -10.74 -25.53
CA GLY A 58 -0.02 -9.50 -25.73
C GLY A 58 -0.39 -8.37 -24.76
N GLU A 59 -1.41 -8.58 -23.90
CA GLU A 59 -1.86 -7.58 -22.94
C GLU A 59 -1.58 -8.01 -21.50
N ALA A 60 -1.42 -7.03 -20.61
CA ALA A 60 -1.35 -7.30 -19.19
C ALA A 60 -2.68 -7.85 -18.65
N ASN A 61 -2.59 -8.77 -17.68
CA ASN A 61 -3.75 -9.32 -17.00
C ASN A 61 -4.48 -8.21 -16.19
N LEU A 62 -5.81 -8.27 -16.18
CA LEU A 62 -6.63 -7.43 -15.31
C LEU A 62 -7.19 -8.25 -14.14
N HIS A 63 -7.19 -7.63 -12.96
CA HIS A 63 -7.65 -8.25 -11.71
C HIS A 63 -8.67 -7.33 -11.02
N PRO A 64 -9.95 -7.35 -11.41
CA PRO A 64 -10.98 -6.49 -10.79
C PRO A 64 -11.09 -6.64 -9.27
N ALA A 65 -10.79 -7.83 -8.74
CA ALA A 65 -10.72 -8.08 -7.31
C ALA A 65 -9.71 -7.17 -6.59
N ASP A 66 -8.57 -6.82 -7.22
CA ASP A 66 -7.55 -5.97 -6.61
C ASP A 66 -8.11 -4.57 -6.30
N GLY A 67 -8.89 -4.00 -7.23
CA GLY A 67 -9.58 -2.72 -7.02
C GLY A 67 -10.67 -2.81 -5.95
N ARG A 68 -11.48 -3.87 -5.97
CA ARG A 68 -12.56 -4.08 -4.98
C ARG A 68 -12.05 -4.28 -3.56
N LEU A 69 -10.88 -4.89 -3.41
CA LEU A 69 -10.20 -5.08 -2.14
C LEU A 69 -9.28 -3.91 -1.77
N ASN A 70 -9.17 -2.90 -2.65
CA ASN A 70 -8.23 -1.79 -2.53
C ASN A 70 -6.81 -2.29 -2.20
N LEU A 71 -6.34 -3.28 -2.96
CA LEU A 71 -5.04 -3.89 -2.71
C LEU A 71 -3.91 -2.96 -3.16
N PRO A 72 -2.83 -2.88 -2.36
CA PRO A 72 -1.63 -2.18 -2.79
C PRO A 72 -0.96 -2.92 -3.95
N ARG A 73 -0.10 -2.19 -4.68
CA ARG A 73 0.73 -2.79 -5.73
C ARG A 73 1.86 -3.64 -5.16
N GLU A 74 2.37 -3.30 -3.99
CA GLU A 74 3.36 -4.12 -3.27
C GLU A 74 2.73 -5.23 -2.43
N GLU A 75 3.60 -6.05 -1.84
CA GLU A 75 3.23 -7.17 -0.98
C GLU A 75 2.67 -6.76 0.39
N TYR A 76 3.01 -5.58 0.89
CA TYR A 76 2.57 -5.11 2.21
C TYR A 76 1.25 -4.35 2.13
N SER A 77 0.32 -4.70 3.01
CA SER A 77 -0.98 -4.03 3.14
C SER A 77 -0.86 -2.53 3.48
N HIS A 78 -1.88 -1.75 3.11
CA HIS A 78 -1.98 -0.34 3.53
C HIS A 78 -1.95 -0.14 5.05
N GLY A 79 -2.44 -1.12 5.82
CA GLY A 79 -2.37 -1.07 7.29
C GLY A 79 -0.93 -1.10 7.80
N LEU A 80 -0.10 -2.01 7.28
CA LEU A 80 1.33 -2.04 7.60
C LEU A 80 2.05 -0.81 7.09
N ARG A 81 1.75 -0.37 5.86
CA ARG A 81 2.34 0.84 5.29
C ARG A 81 2.07 2.06 6.17
N LYS A 82 0.82 2.23 6.63
CA LYS A 82 0.43 3.29 7.57
C LYS A 82 1.21 3.20 8.88
N GLN A 83 1.35 2.00 9.44
CA GLN A 83 2.08 1.80 10.69
C GLN A 83 3.56 2.18 10.52
N VAL A 84 4.21 1.71 9.45
CA VAL A 84 5.58 2.10 9.11
C VAL A 84 5.70 3.62 9.00
N ALA A 85 4.80 4.28 8.27
CA ALA A 85 4.82 5.74 8.10
C ALA A 85 4.74 6.51 9.43
N VAL A 86 3.99 6.00 10.41
CA VAL A 86 3.88 6.63 11.74
C VAL A 86 5.17 6.45 12.55
N GLU A 87 5.78 5.27 12.51
CA GLU A 87 6.97 4.97 13.31
C GLU A 87 8.25 5.61 12.72
N VAL A 88 8.42 5.64 11.39
CA VAL A 88 9.60 6.27 10.76
C VAL A 88 9.69 7.77 10.97
N ALA A 89 8.58 8.41 11.36
CA ALA A 89 8.58 9.83 11.72
C ALA A 89 9.18 10.10 13.10
N ARG A 90 9.44 9.06 13.91
CA ARG A 90 9.88 9.17 15.30
C ARG A 90 11.23 8.52 15.56
N ASP A 91 11.49 7.42 14.86
CA ASP A 91 12.61 6.53 15.17
C ASP A 91 13.46 6.21 13.92
N SER A 92 14.66 5.70 14.15
CA SER A 92 15.51 5.20 13.07
C SER A 92 14.87 3.98 12.38
N TYR A 93 15.20 3.73 11.12
CA TYR A 93 14.65 2.57 10.40
C TYR A 93 14.90 1.21 11.09
N GLU A 94 16.01 1.07 11.83
CA GLU A 94 16.32 -0.15 12.56
C GLU A 94 15.40 -0.34 13.78
N GLU A 95 15.15 0.74 14.52
CA GLU A 95 14.17 0.75 15.61
C GLU A 95 12.75 0.52 15.10
N VAL A 96 12.41 1.08 13.93
CA VAL A 96 11.11 0.85 13.29
C VAL A 96 10.91 -0.62 12.92
N VAL A 97 11.93 -1.28 12.36
CA VAL A 97 11.86 -2.73 12.09
C VAL A 97 11.52 -3.49 13.37
N ALA A 98 12.23 -3.21 14.46
CA ALA A 98 11.99 -3.85 15.76
C ALA A 98 10.60 -3.51 16.33
N ALA A 99 10.13 -2.27 16.16
CA ALA A 99 8.81 -1.82 16.62
C ALA A 99 7.67 -2.52 15.86
N ILE A 100 7.78 -2.65 14.53
CA ILE A 100 6.79 -3.35 13.72
C ILE A 100 6.74 -4.84 14.09
N GLU A 101 7.89 -5.49 14.23
CA GLU A 101 7.95 -6.90 14.66
C GLU A 101 7.32 -7.08 16.05
N ARG A 102 7.63 -6.19 17.00
CA ARG A 102 7.07 -6.23 18.35
C ARG A 102 5.54 -6.02 18.37
N ALA A 103 5.04 -5.11 17.55
CA ALA A 103 3.62 -4.76 17.52
C ALA A 103 2.75 -5.75 16.73
N THR A 104 3.31 -6.39 15.69
CA THR A 104 2.52 -7.19 14.74
C THR A 104 2.96 -8.64 14.61
N GLY A 105 4.18 -8.97 15.07
CA GLY A 105 4.83 -10.25 14.79
C GLY A 105 5.32 -10.42 13.34
N VAL A 106 5.16 -9.40 12.49
CA VAL A 106 5.60 -9.42 11.09
C VAL A 106 7.06 -8.98 11.00
N ARG A 107 7.87 -9.78 10.29
CA ARG A 107 9.26 -9.43 10.00
C ARG A 107 9.35 -8.70 8.66
N ILE A 108 9.88 -7.49 8.69
CA ILE A 108 10.11 -6.64 7.52
C ILE A 108 11.58 -6.26 7.53
N GLY A 109 12.28 -6.44 6.41
CA GLY A 109 13.66 -6.01 6.29
C GLY A 109 13.78 -4.48 6.24
N LYS A 110 14.89 -3.93 6.74
CA LYS A 110 15.14 -2.48 6.75
C LYS A 110 14.88 -1.80 5.40
N ARG A 111 15.39 -2.36 4.29
CA ARG A 111 15.16 -1.83 2.94
C ARG A 111 13.67 -1.77 2.57
N GLN A 112 12.88 -2.74 3.01
CA GLN A 112 11.43 -2.75 2.75
C GLN A 112 10.71 -1.69 3.60
N VAL A 113 11.16 -1.44 4.84
CA VAL A 113 10.66 -0.33 5.66
C VAL A 113 10.95 1.02 4.99
N GLU A 114 12.17 1.22 4.47
CA GLU A 114 12.54 2.42 3.71
C GLU A 114 11.64 2.59 2.47
N GLU A 115 11.42 1.53 1.69
CA GLU A 115 10.52 1.56 0.53
C GLU A 115 9.07 1.89 0.91
N LEU A 116 8.58 1.37 2.05
CA LEU A 116 7.24 1.68 2.56
C LEU A 116 7.13 3.13 3.03
N ALA A 117 8.17 3.68 3.64
CA ALA A 117 8.24 5.09 4.02
C ALA A 117 8.16 5.99 2.78
N VAL A 118 8.98 5.72 1.76
CA VAL A 118 8.97 6.47 0.50
C VAL A 118 7.60 6.40 -0.18
N ARG A 119 6.97 5.22 -0.23
CA ARG A 119 5.62 5.04 -0.79
C ARG A 119 4.52 5.75 0.00
N SER A 120 4.79 6.15 1.25
CA SER A 120 3.83 6.85 2.10
C SER A 120 3.94 8.38 1.96
N ALA A 121 5.12 8.89 1.60
CA ALA A 121 5.39 10.31 1.44
C ALA A 121 4.92 10.83 0.06
N VAL A 122 3.63 10.69 -0.26
CA VAL A 122 3.09 11.02 -1.59
C VAL A 122 2.77 12.50 -1.80
N ASP A 123 2.59 13.27 -0.73
CA ASP A 123 2.10 14.65 -0.74
C ASP A 123 3.09 15.66 -0.15
N PHE A 124 4.33 15.26 0.08
CA PHE A 124 5.35 16.10 0.72
C PHE A 124 5.59 17.43 -0.03
N ASP A 125 5.84 17.36 -1.33
CA ASP A 125 6.06 18.57 -2.16
C ASP A 125 4.80 19.44 -2.22
N ALA A 126 3.62 18.83 -2.33
CA ALA A 126 2.35 19.54 -2.37
C ALA A 126 2.07 20.26 -1.04
N TYR A 127 2.39 19.62 0.09
CA TYR A 127 2.25 20.21 1.43
C TYR A 127 3.11 21.47 1.59
N TYR A 128 4.38 21.43 1.18
CA TYR A 128 5.26 22.59 1.24
C TYR A 128 4.92 23.65 0.17
N GLY A 129 4.43 23.23 -1.00
CA GLY A 129 3.92 24.14 -2.02
C GLY A 129 2.65 24.89 -1.60
N ALA A 130 1.79 24.27 -0.80
CA ALA A 130 0.60 24.90 -0.23
C ALA A 130 0.93 25.85 0.94
N CYS A 131 2.08 25.67 1.59
CA CYS A 131 2.59 26.59 2.61
C CYS A 131 3.18 27.87 1.98
N SER A 132 2.37 28.64 1.24
CA SER A 132 2.77 29.99 0.85
C SER A 132 2.76 30.90 2.10
N ARG A 133 3.93 31.26 2.61
CA ARG A 133 4.04 32.28 3.65
C ARG A 133 3.69 33.64 3.05
N ALA A 134 2.89 34.43 3.75
CA ALA A 134 2.64 35.80 3.34
C ALA A 134 3.98 36.55 3.28
N PRO A 135 4.23 37.37 2.23
CA PRO A 135 5.42 38.19 2.18
C PRO A 135 5.43 39.13 3.38
N CYS A 136 6.55 39.12 4.12
CA CYS A 136 6.77 40.01 5.25
C CYS A 136 7.37 41.35 4.76
N ALA A 137 7.08 42.43 5.47
CA ALA A 137 7.74 43.70 5.24
C ALA A 137 9.23 43.62 5.62
N LEU A 138 10.06 44.51 5.08
CA LEU A 138 11.49 44.60 5.43
C LEU A 138 11.75 44.89 6.92
N GLU A 139 10.74 45.40 7.62
CA GLU A 139 10.76 45.76 9.04
C GLU A 139 10.27 44.63 9.95
N ASP A 140 9.74 43.54 9.38
CA ASP A 140 9.31 42.36 10.14
C ASP A 140 10.52 41.53 10.58
N VAL A 141 10.48 41.06 11.83
CA VAL A 141 11.54 40.21 12.41
C VAL A 141 11.30 38.75 11.99
N LEU A 142 12.25 38.17 11.24
CA LEU A 142 12.29 36.73 10.99
C LEU A 142 12.93 36.01 12.17
N VAL A 143 12.13 35.25 12.92
CA VAL A 143 12.62 34.35 13.97
C VAL A 143 12.63 32.92 13.45
N LEU A 144 13.80 32.29 13.47
CA LEU A 144 13.98 30.87 13.15
C LEU A 144 14.48 30.16 14.41
N SER A 145 13.83 29.05 14.77
CA SER A 145 14.32 28.13 15.79
C SER A 145 14.67 26.82 15.11
N CYS A 146 15.84 26.30 15.42
CA CYS A 146 16.31 25.00 14.94
C CYS A 146 16.63 24.14 16.17
N ASP A 147 16.03 22.97 16.26
CA ASP A 147 16.43 21.88 17.12
C ASP A 147 17.36 20.93 16.35
N GLY A 148 18.38 20.42 17.05
CA GLY A 148 19.41 19.54 16.49
C GLY A 148 19.48 18.21 17.20
#